data_AF-A0AAU4DL79-F1
#
_entry.id   AF-A0AAU4DL79-F1
#
_cell.length_a   1.000
_cell.length_b   1.000
_cell.length_c   1.000
_cell.angle_alpha   90.00
_cell.angle_beta   90.00
_cell.angle_gamma   90.00
#
_symmetry.space_group_name_H-M   'P 1'
#
loop_
_entity.id
_entity.type
_entity.pdbx_description
1 polymer ?
#
loop_
_entity_poly.entity_id
_entity_poly.type
_entity_poly.pdbx_seq_one_letter_code
_entity_poly.pdbx_strand_id
1 'polypeptide(L)'
;MSFAGELWDDVKDLGGAALEVGKDIVMAPAEIAHWALSKMFGDADAELKKIAAELEALGKEVDQLGQEVNSALGKLTWHGAAADAFVQHAQGRVRELSAVADELDGLGKSIERLADIY
;
A
#
# COMPACT_ATOMS: atom_id res chain seq x y z
N MET A 1 -25.84 9.61 -14.89
CA MET A 1 -25.44 10.52 -13.80
C MET A 1 -23.93 10.57 -13.81
N SER A 2 -23.36 11.76 -13.79
CA SER A 2 -21.95 11.99 -14.10
C SER A 2 -21.12 11.93 -12.81
N PHE A 3 -20.16 11.01 -12.76
CA PHE A 3 -19.12 10.88 -11.72
C PHE A 3 -18.45 12.21 -11.35
N ALA A 4 -18.32 13.13 -12.31
CA ALA A 4 -17.75 14.45 -12.07
C ALA A 4 -18.65 15.38 -11.22
N GLY A 5 -19.96 15.09 -11.12
CA GLY A 5 -20.89 15.83 -10.28
C GLY A 5 -20.80 15.41 -8.82
N GLU A 6 -20.70 14.09 -8.56
CA GLU A 6 -20.54 13.54 -7.21
C GLU A 6 -19.20 13.97 -6.59
N LEU A 7 -18.12 13.95 -7.36
CA LEU A 7 -16.80 14.39 -6.90
C LEU A 7 -16.76 15.91 -6.62
N TRP A 8 -17.53 16.71 -7.36
CA TRP A 8 -17.59 18.17 -7.16
C TRP A 8 -18.46 18.58 -5.96
N ASP A 9 -19.54 17.84 -5.69
CA ASP A 9 -20.35 18.06 -4.50
C ASP A 9 -19.60 17.60 -3.23
N ASP A 10 -18.84 16.49 -3.28
CA ASP A 10 -17.96 16.06 -2.17
C ASP A 10 -16.86 17.10 -1.84
N VAL A 11 -16.29 17.75 -2.87
CA VAL A 11 -15.29 18.82 -2.66
C VAL A 11 -15.92 20.07 -2.05
N LYS A 12 -17.20 20.35 -2.32
CA LYS A 12 -17.92 21.46 -1.69
C LYS A 12 -18.24 21.18 -0.22
N ASP A 13 -18.58 19.94 0.12
CA ASP A 13 -18.79 19.54 1.51
C ASP A 13 -17.48 19.58 2.32
N LEU A 14 -16.33 19.29 1.68
CA LEU A 14 -14.98 19.54 2.24
C LEU A 14 -14.71 21.04 2.48
N GLY A 15 -15.19 21.92 1.59
CA GLY A 15 -15.13 23.37 1.77
C GLY A 15 -16.04 23.88 2.91
N GLY A 16 -17.17 23.21 3.14
CA GLY A 16 -18.05 23.46 4.28
C GLY A 16 -17.42 23.06 5.62
N ALA A 17 -16.67 21.96 5.64
CA ALA A 17 -15.95 21.52 6.83
C ALA A 17 -14.86 22.51 7.27
N ALA A 18 -14.22 23.22 6.33
CA ALA A 18 -13.24 24.27 6.63
C ALA A 18 -13.83 25.46 7.43
N LEU A 19 -15.15 25.70 7.32
CA LEU A 19 -15.84 26.76 8.06
C LEU A 19 -16.18 26.36 9.51
N GLU A 20 -16.30 25.06 9.81
CA GLU A 20 -16.48 24.56 11.19
C GLU A 20 -15.18 24.54 12.01
N VAL A 21 -14.01 24.48 11.35
CA VAL A 21 -12.68 24.55 12.00
C VAL A 21 -12.47 25.87 12.77
N GLY A 22 -13.25 26.91 12.47
CA GLY A 22 -13.20 28.18 13.19
C GLY A 22 -13.65 28.12 14.65
N LYS A 23 -14.32 27.04 15.09
CA LYS A 23 -14.85 26.92 16.46
C LYS A 23 -14.00 26.06 17.40
N ASP A 24 -13.16 25.17 16.87
CA ASP A 24 -12.36 24.22 17.66
C ASP A 24 -10.84 24.45 17.51
N ILE A 25 -10.39 25.67 17.83
CA ILE A 25 -8.97 26.10 17.86
C ILE A 25 -8.19 25.46 19.04
N VAL A 26 -8.49 24.20 19.39
CA VAL A 26 -7.85 23.44 20.50
C VAL A 26 -7.72 21.95 20.17
N MET A 27 -7.42 21.58 18.92
CA MET A 27 -7.11 20.17 18.59
C MET A 27 -5.66 19.99 18.17
N ALA A 28 -5.02 18.95 18.69
CA ALA A 28 -3.64 18.59 18.35
C ALA A 28 -3.57 18.06 16.90
N PRO A 29 -2.40 18.12 16.22
CA PRO A 29 -2.26 17.65 14.84
C PRO A 29 -2.75 16.21 14.62
N ALA A 30 -2.65 15.36 15.64
CA ALA A 30 -3.13 13.99 15.61
C ALA A 30 -4.67 13.90 15.55
N GLU A 31 -5.38 14.78 16.24
CA GLU A 31 -6.85 14.79 16.27
C GLU A 31 -7.44 15.29 14.94
N ILE A 32 -6.72 16.19 14.24
CA ILE A 32 -7.09 16.65 12.89
C ILE A 32 -6.92 15.50 11.88
N ALA A 33 -5.85 14.72 12.00
CA ALA A 33 -5.64 13.54 11.16
C ALA A 33 -6.71 12.46 11.42
N HIS A 34 -7.05 12.19 12.68
CA HIS A 34 -8.11 11.24 13.05
C HIS A 34 -9.48 11.69 12.54
N TRP A 35 -9.87 12.96 12.72
CA TRP A 35 -11.13 13.49 12.19
C TRP A 35 -11.20 13.38 10.66
N ALA A 36 -10.12 13.72 9.96
CA ALA A 36 -10.08 13.66 8.50
C ALA A 36 -10.14 12.21 7.99
N LEU A 37 -9.42 11.30 8.62
CA LEU A 37 -9.42 9.87 8.28
C LEU A 37 -10.76 9.21 8.60
N SER A 38 -11.39 9.48 9.76
CA SER A 38 -12.72 8.96 10.08
C SER A 38 -13.83 9.53 9.17
N LYS A 39 -13.69 10.77 8.69
CA LYS A 39 -14.61 11.33 7.69
C LYS A 39 -14.48 10.68 6.31
N MET A 40 -13.29 10.22 5.94
CA MET A 40 -13.02 9.59 4.63
C MET A 40 -13.22 8.06 4.63
N PHE A 41 -12.93 7.39 5.74
CA PHE A 41 -12.83 5.93 5.85
C PHE A 41 -13.74 5.32 6.93
N GLY A 42 -14.54 6.14 7.64
CA GLY A 42 -15.41 5.64 8.71
C GLY A 42 -14.62 5.16 9.93
N ASP A 43 -14.63 3.85 10.21
CA ASP A 43 -13.80 3.25 11.26
C ASP A 43 -12.34 3.14 10.77
N ALA A 44 -11.68 4.30 10.73
CA ALA A 44 -10.38 4.49 10.11
C ALA A 44 -9.33 3.49 10.62
N ASP A 45 -9.38 3.13 11.90
CA ASP A 45 -8.40 2.21 12.48
C ASP A 45 -8.61 0.78 12.00
N ALA A 46 -9.87 0.35 11.86
CA ALA A 46 -10.20 -0.96 11.31
C ALA A 46 -9.85 -1.06 9.82
N GLU A 47 -10.09 0.00 9.04
CA GLU A 47 -9.72 0.03 7.62
C GLU A 47 -8.20 0.09 7.42
N LEU A 48 -7.47 0.88 8.21
CA LEU A 48 -6.01 0.91 8.16
C LEU A 48 -5.40 -0.44 8.53
N LYS A 49 -5.92 -1.12 9.57
CA LYS A 49 -5.48 -2.47 9.94
C LYS A 49 -5.75 -3.49 8.85
N LYS A 50 -6.90 -3.38 8.17
CA LYS A 50 -7.21 -4.22 7.02
C LYS A 50 -6.24 -3.99 5.86
N ILE A 51 -5.93 -2.74 5.52
CA ILE A 51 -4.98 -2.40 4.45
C ILE A 51 -3.58 -2.93 4.81
N ALA A 52 -3.14 -2.77 6.06
CA ALA A 52 -1.86 -3.33 6.50
C ALA A 52 -1.79 -4.86 6.31
N ALA A 53 -2.86 -5.58 6.66
CA ALA A 53 -2.95 -7.02 6.45
C ALA A 53 -2.97 -7.42 4.97
N GLU A 54 -3.66 -6.66 4.12
CA GLU A 54 -3.68 -6.89 2.66
C GLU A 54 -2.29 -6.68 2.04
N LEU A 55 -1.55 -5.66 2.48
CA LEU A 55 -0.17 -5.42 2.04
C LEU A 55 0.79 -6.52 2.51
N GLU A 56 0.65 -7.00 3.74
CA GLU A 56 1.43 -8.12 4.25
C GLU A 56 1.16 -9.40 3.44
N ALA A 57 -0.11 -9.69 3.14
CA ALA A 57 -0.50 -10.84 2.31
C ALA A 57 0.09 -10.72 0.90
N LEU A 58 -0.01 -9.55 0.28
CA LEU A 58 0.56 -9.30 -1.04
C LEU A 58 2.09 -9.44 -1.05
N GLY A 59 2.77 -8.95 -0.01
CA GLY A 59 4.22 -9.11 0.15
C GLY A 59 4.63 -10.58 0.19
N LYS A 60 3.87 -11.43 0.90
CA LYS A 60 4.09 -12.89 0.93
C LYS A 60 3.87 -13.55 -0.43
N GLU A 61 2.82 -13.16 -1.15
CA GLU A 61 2.56 -13.67 -2.50
C GLU A 61 3.68 -13.31 -3.48
N VAL A 62 4.21 -12.09 -3.39
CA VAL A 62 5.34 -11.63 -4.21
C VAL A 62 6.62 -12.38 -3.89
N ASP A 63 6.93 -12.60 -2.60
CA ASP A 63 8.10 -13.38 -2.21
C ASP A 63 7.99 -14.83 -2.69
N GLN A 64 6.81 -15.45 -2.54
CA GLN A 64 6.56 -16.80 -3.03
C GLN A 64 6.72 -16.90 -4.54
N LEU A 65 6.22 -15.92 -5.31
CA LEU A 65 6.45 -15.85 -6.75
C LEU A 65 7.95 -15.77 -7.08
N GLY A 66 8.72 -14.97 -6.34
CA GLY A 66 10.17 -14.89 -6.49
C GLY A 66 10.86 -16.24 -6.28
N GLN A 67 10.43 -16.99 -5.26
CA GLN A 67 10.95 -18.33 -4.96
C GLN A 67 10.58 -19.35 -6.06
N GLU A 68 9.35 -19.30 -6.58
CA GLU A 68 8.90 -20.17 -7.67
C GLU A 68 9.68 -19.93 -8.95
N VAL A 69 9.91 -18.67 -9.31
CA VAL A 69 10.76 -18.29 -10.45
C VAL A 69 12.18 -18.80 -10.25
N ASN A 70 12.78 -18.59 -9.07
CA ASN A 70 14.13 -19.07 -8.78
C ASN A 70 14.24 -20.61 -8.85
N SER A 71 13.23 -21.33 -8.36
CA SER A 71 13.13 -22.79 -8.46
C SER A 71 13.01 -23.26 -9.92
N ALA A 72 12.24 -22.55 -10.74
CA ALA A 72 12.11 -22.83 -12.16
C ALA A 72 13.43 -22.61 -12.92
N LEU A 73 14.16 -21.53 -12.61
CA LEU A 73 15.48 -21.26 -13.17
C LEU A 73 16.48 -22.37 -12.83
N GLY A 74 16.45 -22.89 -11.59
CA GLY A 74 17.31 -24.00 -11.16
C GLY A 74 17.03 -25.33 -11.87
N LYS A 75 15.88 -25.48 -12.54
CA LYS A 75 15.48 -26.68 -13.29
C LYS A 75 15.74 -26.56 -14.80
N LEU A 76 16.29 -25.43 -15.26
CA LEU A 76 16.61 -25.25 -16.67
C LEU A 76 17.69 -26.24 -17.10
N THR A 77 17.40 -26.97 -18.18
CA THR A 77 18.34 -27.88 -18.85
C THR A 77 18.91 -27.30 -20.14
N TRP A 78 18.52 -26.06 -20.47
CA TRP A 78 19.02 -25.28 -21.59
C TRP A 78 20.33 -24.59 -21.21
N HIS A 79 21.36 -24.72 -22.05
CA HIS A 79 22.70 -24.21 -21.80
C HIS A 79 23.23 -23.36 -22.97
N GLY A 80 24.23 -22.53 -22.70
CA GLY A 80 24.92 -21.67 -23.66
C GLY A 80 24.67 -20.18 -23.40
N ALA A 81 25.34 -19.31 -24.16
CA ALA A 81 25.37 -17.87 -23.88
C ALA A 81 23.98 -17.20 -23.81
N ALA A 82 23.02 -17.70 -24.60
CA ALA A 82 21.63 -17.21 -24.55
C ALA A 82 20.89 -17.65 -23.27
N ALA A 83 21.16 -18.88 -22.80
CA ALA A 83 20.62 -19.38 -21.54
C ALA A 83 21.20 -18.60 -20.35
N ASP A 84 22.52 -18.34 -20.36
CA ASP A 84 23.20 -17.56 -19.32
C ASP A 84 22.64 -16.14 -19.23
N ALA A 85 22.43 -15.47 -20.38
CA ALA A 85 21.83 -14.14 -20.43
C ALA A 85 20.39 -14.13 -19.91
N PHE A 86 19.60 -15.15 -20.26
CA PHE A 86 18.24 -15.31 -19.73
C PHE A 86 18.23 -15.51 -18.22
N VAL A 87 19.09 -16.41 -17.69
CA VAL A 87 19.20 -16.68 -16.25
C VAL A 87 19.62 -15.42 -15.50
N GLN A 88 20.58 -14.66 -16.01
CA GLN A 88 21.00 -13.40 -15.40
C GLN A 88 19.85 -12.37 -15.35
N HIS A 89 19.11 -12.22 -16.46
CA HIS A 89 17.97 -11.31 -16.51
C HIS A 89 16.87 -11.74 -15.52
N ALA A 90 16.54 -13.03 -15.50
CA ALA A 90 15.52 -13.58 -14.62
C ALA A 90 15.92 -13.50 -13.14
N GLN A 91 17.19 -13.71 -12.80
CA GLN A 91 17.71 -13.46 -11.45
C GLN A 91 17.61 -11.98 -11.07
N GLY A 92 17.80 -11.06 -12.02
CA GLY A 92 17.53 -9.64 -11.81
C GLY A 92 16.07 -9.39 -11.44
N ARG A 93 15.14 -10.00 -12.18
CA ARG A 93 13.69 -9.93 -11.88
C ARG A 93 13.33 -10.51 -10.51
N VAL A 94 13.96 -11.60 -10.09
CA VAL A 94 13.76 -12.18 -8.75
C VAL A 94 14.18 -11.18 -7.66
N ARG A 95 15.30 -10.48 -7.83
CA ARG A 95 15.73 -9.44 -6.86
C ARG A 95 14.75 -8.27 -6.80
N GLU A 96 14.20 -7.87 -7.93
CA GLU A 96 13.17 -6.83 -7.96
C GLU A 96 11.88 -7.27 -7.24
N LEU A 97 11.47 -8.54 -7.38
CA LEU A 97 10.33 -9.08 -6.63
C LEU A 97 10.61 -9.05 -5.12
N SER A 98 11.79 -9.47 -4.67
CA SER A 98 12.16 -9.37 -3.24
C SER A 98 12.13 -7.93 -2.74
N ALA A 99 12.63 -6.97 -3.52
CA ALA A 99 12.56 -5.56 -3.14
C ALA A 99 11.12 -5.05 -3.01
N VAL A 100 10.22 -5.44 -3.93
CA VAL A 100 8.79 -5.09 -3.83
C VAL A 100 8.15 -5.73 -2.60
N ALA A 101 8.47 -6.98 -2.28
CA ALA A 101 7.98 -7.63 -1.06
C ALA A 101 8.42 -6.88 0.21
N ASP A 102 9.68 -6.45 0.27
CA ASP A 102 10.21 -5.64 1.38
C ASP A 102 9.52 -4.27 1.49
N GLU A 103 9.24 -3.62 0.35
CA GLU A 103 8.50 -2.35 0.31
C GLU A 103 7.06 -2.51 0.81
N LEU A 104 6.37 -3.57 0.40
CA LEU A 104 5.01 -3.89 0.85
C LEU A 104 4.96 -4.15 2.36
N ASP A 105 5.91 -4.90 2.91
CA ASP A 105 6.06 -5.12 4.35
C ASP A 105 6.34 -3.81 5.10
N GLY A 106 7.23 -2.96 4.57
CA GLY A 106 7.53 -1.64 5.13
C GLY A 106 6.32 -0.69 5.15
N LEU A 107 5.53 -0.69 4.07
CA LEU A 107 4.27 0.05 3.96
C LEU A 107 3.23 -0.49 4.96
N GLY A 108 3.03 -1.81 5.01
CA GLY A 108 2.11 -2.45 5.94
C GLY A 108 2.40 -2.08 7.39
N LYS A 109 3.67 -2.18 7.81
CA LYS A 109 4.13 -1.77 9.15
C LYS A 109 3.97 -0.28 9.43
N SER A 110 4.03 0.57 8.40
CA SER A 110 3.84 2.01 8.56
C SER A 110 2.37 2.35 8.74
N ILE A 111 1.48 1.65 8.03
CA ILE A 111 0.02 1.77 8.17
C ILE A 111 -0.44 1.19 9.50
N GLU A 112 0.09 0.06 9.94
CA GLU A 112 -0.21 -0.52 11.25
C GLU A 112 0.17 0.44 12.39
N ARG A 113 1.37 1.03 12.32
CA ARG A 113 1.79 2.08 13.26
C ARG A 113 0.90 3.31 13.22
N LEU A 114 0.38 3.67 12.04
CA LEU A 114 -0.60 4.75 11.93
C LEU A 114 -1.87 4.40 12.72
N ALA A 115 -2.41 3.20 12.51
CA ALA A 115 -3.62 2.71 13.16
C ALA A 115 -3.48 2.45 14.67
N ASP A 116 -2.26 2.35 15.20
CA ASP A 116 -2.00 2.17 16.63
C ASP A 116 -1.70 3.48 17.36
N ILE A 117 -1.36 4.55 16.63
CA ILE A 117 -1.17 5.91 17.19
C ILE A 117 -2.51 6.65 17.24
N TYR A 118 -3.46 6.29 16.38
CA TYR A 118 -4.80 6.87 16.30
C TYR A 118 -5.85 6.00 17.02
#